data_AF-A0A1G5VKR6-F1
#
_entry.id   AF-A0A1G5VKR6-F1
#
_cell.length_a   1.000
_cell.length_b   1.000
_cell.length_c   1.000
_cell.angle_alpha   90.00
_cell.angle_beta   90.00
_cell.angle_gamma   90.00
#
_symmetry.space_group_name_H-M   'P 1'
#
loop_
_entity.id
_entity.type
_entity.pdbx_description
1 polymer ?
#
loop_
_entity_poly.entity_id
_entity_poly.type
_entity_poly.pdbx_seq_one_letter_code
_entity_poly.pdbx_strand_id
1 'polypeptide(L)'
;MSTLFKTVAENLLYVLSFLLIIFAMFVIAYVVEKAAKKKFGDTERVLTTRKVAVCGVFSAIAAVLMLLEIPLFFAPAFYKLDLSELPILIGSFAFGPVAGVMMEFVKIVLKLFIKGTSTAFVGELANFAVGCSFIMPASVYYLFHKNKKGALVSCVIGTVIITIFGTLFNAVYLLPTFAKLFGMPLEAIIEMGTAVNKFSGSSVTSFVIACVAPLNLIKGAVNSLVTLLVYKKVSPIIKEGHVKASASVKISTED
;
A
#
# COMPACT_ATOMS: atom_id res chain seq x y z
N MET A 1 7.84 -21.46 -14.16
CA MET A 1 6.91 -21.97 -13.12
C MET A 1 7.60 -22.88 -12.11
N SER A 2 8.50 -23.80 -12.52
CA SER A 2 9.25 -24.70 -11.62
C SER A 2 10.08 -23.99 -10.54
N THR A 3 10.68 -22.84 -10.84
CA THR A 3 11.51 -22.07 -9.89
C THR A 3 10.68 -21.43 -8.77
N LEU A 4 9.46 -20.95 -9.06
CA LEU A 4 8.64 -20.23 -8.09
C LEU A 4 8.01 -21.18 -7.07
N PHE A 5 7.54 -22.35 -7.50
CA PHE A 5 7.04 -23.39 -6.58
C PHE A 5 8.15 -23.89 -5.65
N LYS A 6 9.39 -24.00 -6.16
CA LYS A 6 10.55 -24.35 -5.34
C LYS A 6 10.84 -23.28 -4.28
N THR A 7 10.87 -21.99 -4.66
CA THR A 7 11.04 -20.89 -3.71
C THR A 7 9.92 -20.83 -2.68
N VAL A 8 8.67 -21.14 -3.06
CA VAL A 8 7.53 -21.23 -2.12
C VAL A 8 7.74 -22.36 -1.11
N ALA A 9 8.15 -23.55 -1.56
CA ALA A 9 8.39 -24.69 -0.68
C ALA A 9 9.54 -24.41 0.32
N GLU A 10 10.62 -23.80 -0.15
CA GLU A 10 11.78 -23.43 0.68
C GLU A 10 11.46 -22.34 1.70
N ASN A 11 10.47 -21.49 1.43
CA ASN A 11 10.11 -20.33 2.25
C ASN A 11 8.68 -20.39 2.78
N LEU A 12 8.15 -21.60 2.99
CA LEU A 12 6.75 -21.83 3.31
C LEU A 12 6.27 -21.03 4.53
N LEU A 13 7.07 -20.96 5.59
CA LEU A 13 6.75 -20.17 6.79
C LEU A 13 6.53 -18.68 6.47
N TYR A 14 7.36 -18.10 5.60
CA TYR A 14 7.23 -16.70 5.20
C TYR A 14 6.00 -16.48 4.33
N VAL A 15 5.73 -17.39 3.40
CA VAL A 15 4.52 -17.36 2.57
C VAL A 15 3.26 -17.44 3.43
N LEU A 16 3.23 -18.34 4.44
CA LEU A 16 2.11 -18.45 5.37
C LEU A 16 1.92 -17.17 6.20
N SER A 17 3.01 -16.58 6.72
CA SER A 17 2.93 -15.30 7.43
C SER A 17 2.39 -14.18 6.55
N PHE A 18 2.77 -14.15 5.27
CA PHE A 18 2.28 -13.18 4.31
C PHE A 18 0.79 -13.35 4.03
N LEU A 19 0.33 -14.58 3.79
CA LEU A 19 -1.10 -14.87 3.58
C LEU A 19 -1.95 -14.50 4.81
N LEU A 20 -1.43 -14.76 6.02
CA LEU A 20 -2.10 -14.40 7.27
C LEU A 20 -2.25 -12.88 7.42
N ILE A 21 -1.19 -12.12 7.10
CA ILE A 21 -1.23 -10.65 7.12
C ILE A 21 -2.23 -10.13 6.08
N ILE A 22 -2.20 -10.64 4.86
CA ILE A 22 -3.18 -10.28 3.82
C ILE A 22 -4.61 -10.51 4.32
N PHE A 23 -4.89 -11.71 4.85
CA PHE A 23 -6.20 -12.05 5.37
C PHE A 23 -6.63 -11.11 6.50
N ALA A 24 -5.75 -10.86 7.48
CA ALA A 24 -6.02 -9.94 8.58
C ALA A 24 -6.34 -8.53 8.07
N MET A 25 -5.59 -8.02 7.09
CA MET A 25 -5.84 -6.70 6.49
C MET A 25 -7.20 -6.63 5.79
N PHE A 26 -7.61 -7.67 5.06
CA PHE A 26 -8.94 -7.74 4.46
C PHE A 26 -10.06 -7.77 5.51
N VAL A 27 -9.88 -8.55 6.59
CA VAL A 27 -10.87 -8.61 7.68
C VAL A 27 -11.01 -7.24 8.35
N ILE A 28 -9.90 -6.59 8.71
CA ILE A 28 -9.92 -5.26 9.34
C ILE A 28 -10.59 -4.25 8.40
N ALA A 29 -10.20 -4.21 7.13
CA ALA A 29 -10.80 -3.31 6.14
C ALA A 29 -12.31 -3.54 5.99
N TYR A 30 -12.73 -4.81 5.92
CA TYR A 30 -14.14 -5.18 5.80
C TYR A 30 -14.95 -4.76 7.02
N VAL A 31 -14.44 -5.03 8.23
CA VAL A 31 -15.12 -4.65 9.48
C VAL A 31 -15.28 -3.13 9.57
N VAL A 32 -14.22 -2.38 9.27
CA VAL A 32 -14.27 -0.90 9.32
C VAL A 32 -15.22 -0.34 8.26
N GLU A 33 -15.16 -0.82 7.01
CA GLU A 33 -16.04 -0.34 5.95
C GLU A 33 -17.50 -0.70 6.23
N LYS A 34 -17.77 -1.90 6.75
CA LYS A 34 -19.12 -2.32 7.14
C LYS A 34 -19.68 -1.49 8.29
N ALA A 35 -18.86 -1.16 9.28
CA ALA A 35 -19.25 -0.28 10.37
C ALA A 35 -19.56 1.14 9.86
N ALA A 36 -18.75 1.67 8.95
CA ALA A 36 -18.99 2.96 8.31
C ALA A 36 -20.30 2.95 7.49
N LYS A 37 -20.52 1.92 6.68
CA LYS A 37 -21.76 1.77 5.90
C LYS A 37 -23.00 1.75 6.78
N LYS A 38 -22.96 0.99 7.89
CA LYS A 38 -24.04 0.97 8.88
C LYS A 38 -24.30 2.36 9.48
N LYS A 39 -23.25 3.12 9.81
CA LYS A 39 -23.37 4.48 10.37
C LYS A 39 -23.99 5.48 9.38
N PHE A 40 -23.71 5.34 8.08
CA PHE A 40 -24.21 6.25 7.04
C PHE A 40 -25.48 5.75 6.34
N GLY A 41 -26.05 4.61 6.75
CA GLY A 41 -27.24 4.03 6.10
C GLY A 41 -26.99 3.58 4.65
N ASP A 42 -25.74 3.31 4.28
CA ASP A 42 -25.36 2.87 2.94
C ASP A 42 -25.62 1.37 2.78
N THR A 43 -26.56 1.03 1.90
CA THR A 43 -27.00 -0.35 1.59
C THR A 43 -26.23 -0.97 0.43
N GLU A 44 -25.34 -0.24 -0.26
CA GLU A 44 -24.55 -0.81 -1.34
C GLU A 44 -23.63 -1.93 -0.81
N ARG A 45 -23.35 -2.92 -1.66
CA ARG A 45 -22.35 -3.94 -1.35
C ARG A 45 -20.97 -3.30 -1.16
N VAL A 46 -20.15 -3.88 -0.29
CA VAL A 46 -18.75 -3.46 -0.06
C VAL A 46 -17.96 -3.49 -1.36
N LEU A 47 -18.08 -4.58 -2.13
CA LEU A 47 -17.51 -4.72 -3.47
C LEU A 47 -18.64 -4.96 -4.49
N THR A 48 -18.87 -4.00 -5.37
CA THR A 48 -19.74 -4.15 -6.55
C THR A 48 -18.89 -4.52 -7.78
N THR A 49 -19.51 -5.03 -8.84
CA THR A 49 -18.81 -5.37 -10.09
C THR A 49 -17.99 -4.18 -10.63
N ARG A 50 -18.55 -2.97 -10.52
CA ARG A 50 -17.85 -1.74 -10.88
C ARG A 50 -16.63 -1.48 -10.01
N LYS A 51 -16.76 -1.62 -8.68
CA LYS A 51 -15.62 -1.46 -7.77
C LYS A 51 -14.50 -2.45 -8.12
N VAL A 52 -14.84 -3.69 -8.41
CA VAL A 52 -13.87 -4.73 -8.81
C VAL A 52 -13.15 -4.35 -10.10
N ALA A 53 -13.89 -3.92 -11.14
CA ALA A 53 -13.29 -3.49 -12.40
C ALA A 53 -12.33 -2.31 -12.22
N VAL A 54 -12.73 -1.31 -11.44
CA VAL A 54 -11.86 -0.14 -11.17
C VAL A 54 -10.65 -0.53 -10.31
N CYS A 55 -10.81 -1.41 -9.33
CA CYS A 55 -9.66 -1.96 -8.59
C CYS A 55 -8.67 -2.62 -9.56
N GLY A 56 -9.14 -3.40 -10.53
CA GLY A 56 -8.26 -4.01 -11.55
C GLY A 56 -7.44 -2.98 -12.33
N VAL A 57 -8.09 -1.94 -12.86
CA VAL A 57 -7.40 -0.87 -13.62
C VAL A 57 -6.40 -0.13 -12.75
N PHE A 58 -6.78 0.27 -11.54
CA PHE A 58 -5.90 1.02 -10.63
C PHE A 58 -4.73 0.17 -10.13
N SER A 59 -4.95 -1.13 -9.92
CA SER A 59 -3.88 -2.07 -9.55
C SER A 59 -2.89 -2.26 -10.69
N ALA A 60 -3.36 -2.30 -11.94
CA ALA A 60 -2.48 -2.38 -13.10
C ALA A 60 -1.61 -1.13 -13.24
N ILE A 61 -2.20 0.07 -13.06
CA ILE A 61 -1.45 1.33 -13.04
C ILE A 61 -0.43 1.33 -11.89
N ALA A 62 -0.84 0.92 -10.69
CA ALA A 62 0.04 0.82 -9.52
C ALA A 62 1.21 -0.13 -9.79
N ALA A 63 0.95 -1.30 -10.39
CA ALA A 63 1.98 -2.27 -10.74
C ALA A 63 2.98 -1.69 -11.74
N VAL A 64 2.52 -0.98 -12.77
CA VAL A 64 3.42 -0.30 -13.72
C VAL A 64 4.28 0.76 -13.02
N LEU A 65 3.68 1.60 -12.17
CA LEU A 65 4.41 2.61 -11.41
C LEU A 65 5.42 2.00 -10.43
N MET A 66 5.12 0.83 -9.87
CA MET A 66 6.05 0.08 -9.00
C MET A 66 7.28 -0.44 -9.78
N LEU A 67 7.16 -0.66 -11.09
CA LEU A 67 8.32 -1.03 -11.91
C LEU A 67 9.29 0.14 -12.11
N LEU A 68 8.80 1.38 -12.03
CA LEU A 68 9.56 2.63 -12.13
C LEU A 68 10.15 3.05 -10.77
N GLU A 69 10.70 2.08 -10.05
CA GLU A 69 11.29 2.26 -8.72
C GLU A 69 12.67 2.93 -8.80
N ILE A 70 12.89 3.96 -7.99
CA ILE A 70 14.12 4.76 -7.95
C ILE A 70 14.86 4.49 -6.63
N PRO A 71 16.13 4.06 -6.64
CA PRO A 71 16.92 3.93 -5.43
C PRO A 71 17.21 5.31 -4.83
N LEU A 72 17.21 5.42 -3.50
CA LEU A 72 17.48 6.69 -2.82
C LEU A 72 18.97 6.85 -2.49
N PHE A 73 19.50 8.06 -2.64
CA PHE A 73 20.92 8.36 -2.43
C PHE A 73 21.37 8.27 -0.96
N PHE A 74 20.44 8.24 0.00
CA PHE A 74 20.72 8.23 1.44
C PHE A 74 20.38 6.90 2.12
N ALA A 75 19.97 5.88 1.35
CA ALA A 75 19.62 4.56 1.87
C ALA A 75 20.22 3.47 0.97
N PRO A 76 20.45 2.25 1.48
CA PRO A 76 20.91 1.14 0.65
C PRO A 76 20.00 0.86 -0.56
N ALA A 77 20.57 0.36 -1.65
CA ALA A 77 19.90 0.19 -2.95
C ALA A 77 18.68 -0.75 -2.95
N PHE A 78 18.49 -1.55 -1.89
CA PHE A 78 17.29 -2.36 -1.70
C PHE A 78 16.08 -1.55 -1.21
N TYR A 79 16.28 -0.34 -0.68
CA TYR A 79 15.21 0.62 -0.45
C TYR A 79 14.99 1.47 -1.69
N LYS A 80 13.76 1.44 -2.18
CA LYS A 80 13.38 2.14 -3.40
C LYS A 80 12.12 2.96 -3.18
N LEU A 81 12.06 4.08 -3.87
CA LEU A 81 10.92 4.96 -3.93
C LEU A 81 10.17 4.72 -5.24
N ASP A 82 8.84 4.64 -5.15
CA ASP A 82 7.95 4.48 -6.27
C ASP A 82 6.64 5.26 -6.01
N LEU A 83 5.87 5.47 -7.07
CA LEU A 83 4.58 6.17 -7.00
C LEU A 83 3.39 5.20 -7.08
N SER A 84 3.57 3.93 -6.71
CA SER A 84 2.50 2.93 -6.84
C SER A 84 1.35 3.13 -5.87
N GLU A 85 1.58 3.81 -4.74
CA GLU A 85 0.53 4.10 -3.75
C GLU A 85 -0.39 5.24 -4.20
N LEU A 86 0.03 6.09 -5.14
CA LEU A 86 -0.78 7.16 -5.71
C LEU A 86 -2.13 6.67 -6.28
N PRO A 87 -2.16 5.75 -7.27
CA PRO A 87 -3.43 5.23 -7.78
C PRO A 87 -4.23 4.54 -6.66
N ILE A 88 -3.58 3.75 -5.80
CA ILE A 88 -4.25 3.03 -4.72
C ILE A 88 -4.94 4.00 -3.75
N LEU A 89 -4.28 5.10 -3.38
CA LEU A 89 -4.85 6.11 -2.49
C LEU A 89 -6.06 6.78 -3.14
N ILE A 90 -5.96 7.17 -4.42
CA ILE A 90 -7.08 7.75 -5.18
C ILE A 90 -8.28 6.78 -5.22
N GLY A 91 -8.04 5.51 -5.56
CA GLY A 91 -9.09 4.50 -5.62
C GLY A 91 -9.71 4.21 -4.25
N SER A 92 -8.89 4.20 -3.19
CA SER A 92 -9.37 3.97 -1.81
C SER A 92 -10.23 5.13 -1.29
N PHE A 93 -9.89 6.37 -1.65
CA PHE A 93 -10.73 7.54 -1.34
C PHE A 93 -12.07 7.49 -2.07
N ALA A 94 -12.10 6.93 -3.28
CA ALA A 94 -13.33 6.77 -4.03
C ALA A 94 -14.22 5.63 -3.52
N PHE A 95 -13.62 4.48 -3.18
CA PHE A 95 -14.38 3.23 -2.99
C PHE A 95 -14.30 2.61 -1.60
N GLY A 96 -13.44 3.12 -0.72
CA GLY A 96 -13.28 2.66 0.65
C GLY A 96 -11.99 1.87 0.90
N PRO A 97 -11.71 1.55 2.18
CA PRO A 97 -10.50 0.85 2.60
C PRO A 97 -10.39 -0.57 2.03
N VAL A 98 -11.50 -1.29 1.83
CA VAL A 98 -11.44 -2.65 1.23
C VAL A 98 -10.93 -2.60 -0.21
N ALA A 99 -11.35 -1.58 -0.98
CA ALA A 99 -10.80 -1.36 -2.31
C ALA A 99 -9.30 -1.04 -2.25
N GLY A 100 -8.86 -0.25 -1.27
CA GLY A 100 -7.44 0.04 -1.03
C GLY A 100 -6.60 -1.22 -0.83
N VAL A 101 -7.01 -2.09 0.11
CA VAL A 101 -6.30 -3.36 0.39
C VAL A 101 -6.34 -4.30 -0.81
N MET A 102 -7.46 -4.37 -1.52
CA MET A 102 -7.58 -5.17 -2.74
C MET A 102 -6.58 -4.71 -3.80
N MET A 103 -6.46 -3.39 -4.02
CA MET A 103 -5.54 -2.87 -5.03
C MET A 103 -4.07 -3.07 -4.64
N GLU A 104 -3.73 -2.92 -3.36
CA GLU A 104 -2.39 -3.28 -2.85
C GLU A 104 -2.07 -4.75 -3.10
N PHE A 105 -3.01 -5.65 -2.77
CA PHE A 105 -2.82 -7.08 -2.97
C PHE A 105 -2.59 -7.42 -4.45
N VAL A 106 -3.47 -6.92 -5.34
CA VAL A 106 -3.37 -7.18 -6.78
C VAL A 106 -2.09 -6.56 -7.36
N LYS A 107 -1.68 -5.36 -6.93
CA LYS A 107 -0.39 -4.76 -7.31
C LYS A 107 0.77 -5.71 -7.06
N ILE A 108 0.85 -6.28 -5.85
CA ILE A 108 1.93 -7.18 -5.46
C ILE A 108 1.90 -8.50 -6.24
N VAL A 109 0.71 -9.06 -6.45
CA VAL A 109 0.54 -10.25 -7.30
C VAL A 109 1.03 -9.98 -8.72
N LEU A 110 0.64 -8.85 -9.33
CA LEU A 110 1.10 -8.48 -10.66
C LEU A 110 2.62 -8.29 -10.72
N LYS A 111 3.20 -7.62 -9.72
CA LYS A 111 4.67 -7.47 -9.61
C LYS A 111 5.36 -8.83 -9.56
N LEU A 112 4.83 -9.78 -8.79
CA LEU A 112 5.38 -11.14 -8.69
C LEU A 112 5.34 -11.88 -10.02
N PHE A 113 4.28 -11.71 -10.82
CA PHE A 113 4.21 -12.31 -12.16
C PHE A 113 5.18 -11.66 -13.16
N ILE A 114 5.41 -10.35 -13.06
CA ILE A 114 6.25 -9.60 -14.02
C ILE A 114 7.74 -9.75 -13.72
N LYS A 115 8.14 -9.53 -12.45
CA LYS A 115 9.57 -9.50 -12.03
C LYS A 115 9.99 -10.73 -11.21
N GLY A 116 9.06 -11.55 -10.74
CA GLY A 116 9.35 -12.56 -9.71
C GLY A 116 9.68 -11.93 -8.34
N THR A 117 10.25 -12.75 -7.45
CA THR A 117 10.80 -12.29 -6.17
C THR A 117 12.31 -12.50 -6.14
N SER A 118 13.04 -11.48 -5.69
CA SER A 118 14.47 -11.54 -5.41
C SER A 118 14.76 -11.55 -3.91
N THR A 119 13.72 -11.56 -3.07
CA THR A 119 13.82 -11.38 -1.60
C THR A 119 13.08 -12.46 -0.82
N ALA A 120 12.85 -13.62 -1.44
CA ALA A 120 12.11 -14.75 -0.86
C ALA A 120 10.77 -14.31 -0.23
N PHE A 121 10.00 -13.49 -0.95
CA PHE A 121 8.70 -12.91 -0.54
C PHE A 121 8.72 -11.85 0.56
N VAL A 122 9.86 -11.58 1.20
CA VAL A 122 9.93 -10.60 2.30
C VAL A 122 9.79 -9.16 1.82
N GLY A 123 10.39 -8.81 0.68
CA GLY A 123 10.24 -7.49 0.08
C GLY A 123 8.81 -7.24 -0.41
N GLU A 124 8.15 -8.28 -0.92
CA GLU A 124 6.74 -8.20 -1.31
C GLU A 124 5.82 -8.04 -0.10
N LEU A 125 6.06 -8.79 0.98
CA LEU A 125 5.36 -8.61 2.24
C LEU A 125 5.61 -7.20 2.82
N ALA A 126 6.85 -6.71 2.76
CA ALA A 126 7.20 -5.36 3.20
C ALA A 126 6.39 -4.31 2.46
N ASN A 127 6.37 -4.39 1.13
CA ASN A 127 5.65 -3.43 0.30
C ASN A 127 4.14 -3.46 0.58
N PHE A 128 3.55 -4.65 0.68
CA PHE A 128 2.12 -4.80 1.02
C PHE A 128 1.78 -4.25 2.41
N ALA A 129 2.53 -4.65 3.45
CA ALA A 129 2.25 -4.28 4.83
C ALA A 129 2.46 -2.78 5.08
N VAL A 130 3.58 -2.24 4.58
CA VAL A 130 3.89 -0.81 4.68
C VAL A 130 2.92 0.01 3.84
N GLY A 131 2.58 -0.44 2.62
CA GLY A 131 1.56 0.20 1.78
C GLY A 131 0.19 0.22 2.45
N CYS A 132 -0.25 -0.90 3.03
CA CYS A 132 -1.47 -0.96 3.80
C CYS A 132 -1.46 -0.02 5.02
N SER A 133 -0.33 0.13 5.70
CA SER A 133 -0.18 1.07 6.83
C SER A 133 -0.38 2.54 6.43
N PHE A 134 -0.13 2.88 5.16
CA PHE A 134 -0.43 4.19 4.58
C PHE A 134 -1.90 4.31 4.18
N ILE A 135 -2.37 3.36 3.35
CA ILE A 135 -3.66 3.43 2.66
C ILE A 135 -4.83 3.26 3.62
N MET A 136 -4.75 2.31 4.55
CA MET A 136 -5.85 2.00 5.47
C MET A 136 -6.24 3.19 6.34
N PRO A 137 -5.37 3.75 7.19
CA PRO A 137 -5.79 4.83 8.08
C PRO A 137 -6.18 6.09 7.31
N ALA A 138 -5.51 6.39 6.19
CA ALA A 138 -5.88 7.51 5.32
C ALA A 138 -7.30 7.33 4.76
N SER A 139 -7.59 6.18 4.14
CA SER A 139 -8.89 5.92 3.53
C SER A 139 -10.01 5.81 4.56
N VAL A 140 -9.74 5.26 5.75
CA VAL A 140 -10.69 5.21 6.86
C VAL A 140 -11.05 6.62 7.33
N TYR A 141 -10.08 7.50 7.56
CA TYR A 141 -10.40 8.88 7.95
C TYR A 141 -11.20 9.60 6.85
N TYR A 142 -10.80 9.44 5.60
CA TYR A 142 -11.48 10.05 4.45
C TYR A 142 -12.92 9.55 4.30
N LEU A 143 -13.17 8.26 4.58
CA LEU A 143 -14.49 7.63 4.49
C LEU A 143 -15.53 8.37 5.35
N PHE A 144 -15.11 8.91 6.51
CA PHE A 144 -15.96 9.70 7.40
C PHE A 144 -15.93 11.21 7.12
N HIS A 145 -14.95 11.71 6.34
CA HIS A 145 -14.72 13.15 6.11
C HIS A 145 -14.51 13.45 4.62
N LYS A 146 -15.49 13.12 3.78
CA LYS A 146 -15.40 13.21 2.30
C LYS A 146 -15.41 14.65 1.76
N ASN A 147 -14.34 15.40 2.02
CA ASN A 147 -14.14 16.75 1.51
C ASN A 147 -12.64 17.05 1.32
N LYS A 148 -12.29 18.25 0.82
CA LYS A 148 -10.90 18.62 0.52
C LYS A 148 -10.01 18.63 1.77
N LYS A 149 -10.53 19.16 2.89
CA LYS A 149 -9.81 19.19 4.16
C LYS A 149 -9.60 17.77 4.68
N GLY A 150 -10.62 16.92 4.57
CA GLY A 150 -10.53 15.52 4.94
C GLY A 150 -9.52 14.75 4.11
N ALA A 151 -9.40 15.00 2.80
CA ALA A 151 -8.35 14.41 1.97
C ALA A 151 -6.95 14.82 2.45
N LEU A 152 -6.74 16.11 2.74
CA LEU A 152 -5.47 16.61 3.28
C LEU A 152 -5.12 15.94 4.61
N VAL A 153 -6.06 15.90 5.56
CA VAL A 153 -5.84 15.27 6.87
C VAL A 153 -5.59 13.76 6.72
N SER A 154 -6.29 13.08 5.82
CA SER A 154 -6.08 11.67 5.50
C SER A 154 -4.67 11.40 5.01
N CYS A 155 -4.17 12.24 4.10
CA CYS A 155 -2.80 12.17 3.59
C CYS A 155 -1.76 12.37 4.70
N VAL A 156 -1.98 13.34 5.60
CA VAL A 156 -1.09 13.58 6.75
C VAL A 156 -1.10 12.38 7.70
N ILE A 157 -2.28 11.87 8.06
CA ILE A 157 -2.44 10.69 8.92
C ILE A 157 -1.72 9.48 8.31
N GLY A 158 -1.96 9.21 7.02
CA GLY A 158 -1.29 8.13 6.31
C GLY A 158 0.22 8.29 6.34
N THR A 159 0.73 9.49 6.03
CA THR A 159 2.17 9.78 5.99
C THR A 159 2.85 9.62 7.36
N VAL A 160 2.19 10.03 8.44
CA VAL A 160 2.70 9.82 9.79
C VAL A 160 2.72 8.33 10.14
N ILE A 161 1.65 7.60 9.83
CA ILE A 161 1.54 6.18 10.18
C ILE A 161 2.51 5.32 9.38
N ILE A 162 2.65 5.53 8.06
CA ILE A 162 3.65 4.80 7.26
C ILE A 162 5.06 5.07 7.75
N THR A 163 5.35 6.30 8.20
CA THR A 163 6.67 6.65 8.75
C THR A 163 6.94 5.88 10.05
N ILE A 164 6.01 5.91 11.00
CA ILE A 164 6.17 5.23 12.28
C ILE A 164 6.18 3.70 12.08
N PHE A 165 5.15 3.16 11.44
CA PHE A 165 4.99 1.73 11.22
C PHE A 165 6.11 1.18 10.35
N GLY A 166 6.42 1.82 9.23
CA GLY A 166 7.49 1.38 8.33
C GLY A 166 8.86 1.38 9.01
N THR A 167 9.14 2.35 9.88
CA THR A 167 10.40 2.39 10.64
C THR A 167 10.47 1.27 11.67
N LEU A 168 9.42 1.09 12.48
CA LEU A 168 9.37 0.04 13.51
C LEU A 168 9.38 -1.36 12.89
N PHE A 169 8.59 -1.56 11.83
CA PHE A 169 8.51 -2.84 11.12
C PHE A 169 9.85 -3.21 10.47
N ASN A 170 10.60 -2.23 9.99
CA ASN A 170 11.96 -2.49 9.50
C ASN A 170 12.92 -2.90 10.61
N ALA A 171 12.90 -2.21 11.75
CA ALA A 171 13.79 -2.52 12.87
C ALA A 171 13.52 -3.91 13.46
N VAL A 172 12.24 -4.24 13.66
CA VAL A 172 11.84 -5.44 14.42
C VAL A 172 11.74 -6.67 13.53
N TYR A 173 11.30 -6.53 12.28
CA TYR A 173 10.97 -7.67 11.43
C TYR A 173 11.77 -7.72 10.13
N LEU A 174 11.75 -6.65 9.31
CA LEU A 174 12.31 -6.74 7.96
C LEU A 174 13.84 -6.89 7.94
N LEU A 175 14.58 -6.06 8.67
CA LEU A 175 16.05 -6.15 8.68
C LEU A 175 16.55 -7.48 9.26
N PRO A 176 16.05 -7.97 10.43
CA PRO A 176 16.44 -9.27 10.96
C PRO A 176 16.07 -10.43 10.03
N THR A 177 14.90 -10.37 9.39
CA THR A 177 14.46 -11.42 8.47
C THR A 177 15.29 -11.42 7.20
N PHE A 178 15.62 -10.24 6.68
CA PHE A 178 16.48 -10.09 5.51
C PHE A 178 17.89 -10.63 5.80
N ALA A 179 18.49 -10.29 6.94
CA ALA A 179 19.77 -10.84 7.39
C ALA A 179 19.76 -12.38 7.40
N LYS A 180 18.72 -12.97 8.01
CA LYS A 180 18.55 -14.43 8.10
C LYS A 180 18.41 -15.10 6.72
N LEU A 181 17.63 -14.50 5.82
CA LEU A 181 17.36 -15.07 4.49
C LEU A 181 18.56 -15.04 3.56
N PHE A 182 19.33 -13.95 3.61
CA PHE A 182 20.52 -13.80 2.76
C PHE A 182 21.79 -14.35 3.41
N GLY A 183 21.70 -14.93 4.62
CA GLY A 183 22.86 -15.41 5.37
C GLY A 183 23.88 -14.31 5.68
N MET A 184 23.43 -13.06 5.71
CA MET A 184 24.27 -11.88 5.89
C MET A 184 24.17 -11.41 7.35
N PRO A 185 25.29 -11.11 8.02
CA PRO A 185 25.26 -10.49 9.34
C PRO A 185 24.47 -9.18 9.31
N LEU A 186 23.70 -8.91 10.36
CA LEU A 186 22.91 -7.68 10.46
C LEU A 186 23.82 -6.44 10.43
N GLU A 187 25.01 -6.59 10.99
CA GLU A 187 26.09 -5.61 11.02
C GLU A 187 26.51 -5.21 9.60
N ALA A 188 26.65 -6.18 8.68
CA ALA A 188 27.00 -5.90 7.29
C ALA A 188 25.90 -5.08 6.58
N ILE A 189 24.62 -5.33 6.89
CA ILE A 189 23.51 -4.53 6.35
C ILE A 189 23.56 -3.10 6.90
N ILE A 190 23.89 -2.95 8.19
CA ILE A 190 24.03 -1.62 8.81
C ILE A 190 25.20 -0.87 8.16
N GLU A 191 26.34 -1.53 7.94
CA GLU A 191 27.51 -0.96 7.27
C GLU A 191 27.20 -0.47 5.84
N MET A 192 26.36 -1.20 5.10
CA MET A 192 25.86 -0.72 3.80
C MET A 192 25.10 0.61 3.94
N GLY A 193 24.36 0.79 5.03
CA GLY A 193 23.72 2.05 5.37
C GLY A 193 24.73 3.14 5.73
N THR A 194 25.72 2.82 6.56
CA THR A 194 26.74 3.77 7.02
C THR A 194 27.60 4.30 5.88
N ALA A 195 27.89 3.45 4.89
CA ALA A 195 28.62 3.83 3.68
C ALA A 195 27.87 4.89 2.85
N VAL A 196 26.54 4.83 2.82
CA VAL A 196 25.68 5.74 2.05
C VAL A 196 25.26 6.96 2.87
N ASN A 197 25.00 6.77 4.15
CA ASN A 197 24.51 7.80 5.07
C ASN A 197 25.24 7.69 6.42
N LYS A 198 26.22 8.57 6.62
CA LYS A 198 27.03 8.60 7.85
C LYS A 198 26.22 8.80 9.13
N PHE A 199 25.00 9.36 9.05
CA PHE A 199 24.12 9.52 10.21
C PHE A 199 23.47 8.21 10.68
N SER A 200 23.51 7.15 9.86
CA SER A 200 22.95 5.84 10.23
C SER A 200 23.73 5.12 11.33
N GLY A 201 24.97 5.56 11.62
CA GLY A 201 25.79 5.01 12.70
C GLY A 201 26.04 3.51 12.54
N SER A 202 26.10 2.79 13.67
CA SER A 202 26.44 1.36 13.74
C SER A 202 25.39 0.51 14.47
N SER A 203 24.20 1.06 14.73
CA SER A 203 23.08 0.33 15.35
C SER A 203 21.87 0.23 14.42
N VAL A 204 21.03 -0.79 14.62
CA VAL A 204 19.75 -0.94 13.90
C VAL A 204 18.88 0.30 14.10
N THR A 205 18.82 0.83 15.32
CA THR A 205 18.00 1.99 15.68
C THR A 205 18.44 3.24 14.92
N SER A 206 19.74 3.55 14.93
CA SER A 206 20.28 4.69 14.19
C SER A 206 20.11 4.52 12.68
N PHE A 207 20.24 3.29 12.17
CA PHE A 207 20.00 2.98 10.77
C PHE A 207 18.55 3.25 10.35
N VAL A 208 17.57 2.73 11.09
CA VAL A 208 16.16 2.92 10.70
C VAL A 208 15.73 4.37 10.83
N ILE A 209 16.25 5.11 11.81
CA ILE A 209 15.96 6.54 11.97
C ILE A 209 16.59 7.36 10.84
N ALA A 210 17.81 7.04 10.40
CA ALA A 210 18.52 7.83 9.40
C ALA A 210 18.16 7.47 7.96
N CYS A 211 17.82 6.20 7.69
CA CYS A 211 17.56 5.70 6.33
C CYS A 211 16.06 5.43 6.10
N VAL A 212 15.41 4.72 7.03
CA VAL A 212 14.06 4.19 6.81
C VAL A 212 12.96 5.20 7.12
N ALA A 213 13.10 5.98 8.19
CA ALA A 213 12.13 7.00 8.55
C ALA A 213 12.04 8.09 7.47
N PRO A 214 13.14 8.66 6.95
CA PRO A 214 13.08 9.67 5.89
C PRO A 214 12.57 9.09 4.57
N LEU A 215 12.93 7.85 4.23
CA LEU A 215 12.37 7.12 3.08
C LEU A 215 10.84 7.08 3.17
N ASN A 216 10.29 6.58 4.27
CA ASN A 216 8.83 6.44 4.42
C ASN A 216 8.11 7.79 4.50
N LEU A 217 8.75 8.79 5.11
CA LEU A 217 8.22 10.16 5.16
C LEU A 217 8.15 10.76 3.75
N ILE A 218 9.23 10.67 2.97
CA ILE A 218 9.27 11.14 1.58
C ILE A 218 8.27 10.37 0.74
N LYS A 219 8.22 9.04 0.88
CA LYS A 219 7.29 8.18 0.15
C LYS A 219 5.84 8.56 0.43
N GLY A 220 5.47 8.73 1.69
CA GLY A 220 4.14 9.17 2.09
C GLY A 220 3.83 10.59 1.60
N ALA A 221 4.77 11.53 1.75
CA ALA A 221 4.59 12.92 1.36
C ALA A 221 4.44 13.11 -0.15
N VAL A 222 5.28 12.45 -0.96
CA VAL A 222 5.23 12.55 -2.42
C VAL A 222 3.93 11.94 -2.94
N ASN A 223 3.58 10.72 -2.53
CA ASN A 223 2.31 10.09 -2.93
C ASN A 223 1.10 10.93 -2.48
N SER A 224 1.14 11.48 -1.27
CA SER A 224 0.11 12.37 -0.75
C SER A 224 -0.02 13.66 -1.56
N LEU A 225 1.08 14.32 -1.87
CA LEU A 225 1.10 15.58 -2.62
C LEU A 225 0.50 15.38 -4.01
N VAL A 226 1.00 14.37 -4.74
CA VAL A 226 0.49 14.08 -6.08
C VAL A 226 -0.99 13.67 -6.04
N THR A 227 -1.41 12.89 -5.02
CA THR A 227 -2.82 12.56 -4.82
C THR A 227 -3.67 13.81 -4.64
N LEU A 228 -3.26 14.76 -3.80
CA LEU A 228 -4.02 15.99 -3.55
C LEU A 228 -4.18 16.87 -4.80
N LEU A 229 -3.18 16.87 -5.69
CA LEU A 229 -3.21 17.59 -6.96
C LEU A 229 -4.14 16.92 -7.99
N VAL A 230 -4.18 15.58 -8.02
CA VAL A 230 -4.86 14.81 -9.07
C VAL A 230 -6.27 14.39 -8.68
N TYR A 231 -6.52 14.02 -7.41
CA TYR A 231 -7.76 13.31 -7.02
C TYR A 231 -9.04 14.06 -7.38
N LYS A 232 -9.02 15.40 -7.37
CA LYS A 232 -10.18 16.20 -7.72
C LYS A 232 -10.60 16.07 -9.18
N LYS A 233 -9.64 15.91 -10.09
CA LYS A 233 -9.92 15.76 -11.52
C LYS A 233 -10.48 14.36 -11.80
N VAL A 234 -10.04 13.38 -11.02
CA VAL A 234 -10.41 11.97 -11.20
C VAL A 234 -11.70 11.61 -10.44
N SER A 235 -12.00 12.28 -9.32
CA SER A 235 -13.18 11.97 -8.49
C SER A 235 -14.52 12.10 -9.22
N PRO A 236 -14.78 13.10 -10.09
CA PRO A 236 -16.02 13.18 -10.86
C PRO A 236 -16.17 12.00 -11.83
N ILE A 237 -15.12 11.66 -12.57
CA ILE A 237 -15.10 10.54 -13.53
C ILE A 237 -15.38 9.21 -12.82
N ILE A 238 -14.82 9.03 -11.62
CA ILE A 238 -15.07 7.85 -10.79
C ILE A 238 -16.50 7.86 -10.23
N LYS A 239 -17.11 9.02 -9.98
CA LYS A 239 -18.45 9.13 -9.39
C LYS A 239 -19.59 9.19 -10.41
N GLU A 240 -19.37 9.67 -11.63
CA GLU A 240 -20.40 9.85 -12.65
C GLU A 240 -21.08 8.55 -13.07
N GLY A 241 -20.38 7.42 -12.96
CA GLY A 241 -21.00 6.10 -13.15
C GLY A 241 -22.04 5.71 -12.08
N HIS A 242 -22.14 6.44 -10.95
CA HIS A 242 -23.21 6.23 -9.94
C HIS A 242 -24.52 6.98 -10.30
N VAL A 243 -24.46 8.10 -11.03
CA VAL A 243 -25.64 8.97 -11.24
C VAL A 243 -26.56 8.45 -12.35
N LYS A 244 -26.00 7.83 -13.41
CA LYS A 244 -26.81 7.40 -14.56
C LYS A 244 -27.61 6.11 -14.33
N ALA A 245 -27.12 5.17 -13.52
CA ALA A 245 -27.78 3.88 -13.32
C ALA A 245 -29.07 3.96 -12.47
N SER A 246 -29.17 4.94 -11.55
CA SER A 246 -30.38 5.16 -10.76
C SER A 246 -31.48 5.92 -11.52
N ALA A 247 -31.10 6.71 -12.53
CA ALA A 247 -32.04 7.52 -13.30
C ALA A 247 -32.70 6.71 -14.43
N SER A 248 -31.98 5.76 -15.05
CA SER A 248 -32.50 4.94 -16.14
C SER A 248 -33.51 3.87 -15.70
N VAL A 249 -33.55 3.50 -14.42
CA VAL A 249 -34.53 2.53 -13.89
C VAL A 249 -35.89 3.19 -13.61
N LYS A 250 -35.93 4.50 -13.32
CA LYS A 250 -37.20 5.20 -13.06
C LYS A 250 -38.00 5.56 -14.31
N ILE A 251 -37.35 5.66 -15.48
CA ILE A 251 -38.00 6.09 -16.73
C ILE A 251 -38.64 4.89 -17.47
N SER A 252 -38.30 3.64 -17.12
CA SER A 252 -38.81 2.44 -17.82
C SER A 252 -39.96 1.72 -17.09
N THR A 253 -40.48 2.29 -16.01
CA THR A 253 -41.61 1.72 -15.23
C THR A 253 -42.86 2.59 -15.24
N GLU A 254 -42.91 3.61 -16.11
CA GLU A 254 -44.06 4.53 -16.24
C GLU A 254 -44.77 4.44 -17.60
N ASP A 255 -44.52 3.39 -18.40
CA ASP A 255 -45.28 3.07 -19.62
C ASP A 255 -46.19 1.85 -19.43
#